data_AF-A0A944CDU7-F1
#
_entry.id   AF-A0A944CDU7-F1
#
_cell.length_a   1.000
_cell.length_b   1.000
_cell.length_c   1.000
_cell.angle_alpha   90.00
_cell.angle_beta   90.00
_cell.angle_gamma   90.00
#
_symmetry.space_group_name_H-M   'P 1'
#
loop_
_entity.id
_entity.type
_entity.pdbx_description
1 polymer ?
#
loop_
_entity_poly.entity_id
_entity_poly.type
_entity_poly.pdbx_seq_one_letter_code
_entity_poly.pdbx_strand_id
1 'polypeptide(L)' 'GYYRPPAVRGLPRAHYDWCVRKYRSYRPADNTFQPYQGRRRPCRSPFWG' A
#
# COMPACT_ATOMS: atom_id res chain seq x y z
N GLY A 1 5.61 -11.73 -11.84
CA GLY A 1 5.33 -12.28 -10.51
C GLY A 1 4.27 -11.44 -9.84
N TYR A 2 3.07 -11.99 -9.66
CA TYR A 2 2.00 -11.31 -8.93
C TYR A 2 2.50 -11.02 -7.51
N TYR A 3 2.40 -9.75 -7.10
CA TYR A 3 2.73 -9.34 -5.73
C TYR A 3 1.98 -10.25 -4.75
N ARG A 4 2.74 -10.96 -3.91
CA ARG A 4 2.23 -11.78 -2.81
C ARG A 4 2.49 -10.97 -1.54
N PRO A 5 1.60 -10.02 -1.18
CA PRO A 5 1.88 -9.07 -0.11
C PRO A 5 2.04 -9.82 1.21
N PRO A 6 3.02 -9.45 2.05
CA PRO A 6 2.94 -9.76 3.48
C PRO A 6 1.72 -9.00 3.96
N ALA A 7 0.65 -9.74 4.23
CA ALA A 7 -0.62 -9.17 4.61
C ALA A 7 -0.43 -8.37 5.90
N VAL A 8 -0.43 -7.04 5.80
CA VAL A 8 -1.16 -6.27 6.80
C VAL A 8 -2.58 -6.85 6.74
N ARG A 9 -2.85 -7.75 7.68
CA ARG A 9 -3.93 -8.75 7.63
C ARG A 9 -5.27 -8.09 7.28
N GLY A 10 -5.86 -8.47 6.14
CA GLY A 10 -7.28 -8.20 5.85
C GLY A 10 -7.60 -7.13 4.80
N LEU A 11 -6.64 -6.48 4.14
CA LEU A 11 -6.97 -5.50 3.09
C LEU A 11 -7.27 -6.17 1.72
N PRO A 12 -8.25 -5.69 0.94
CA PRO A 12 -8.57 -6.20 -0.39
C PRO A 12 -7.40 -6.12 -1.37
N ARG A 13 -7.37 -7.01 -2.36
CA ARG A 13 -6.35 -6.96 -3.43
C ARG A 13 -6.38 -5.62 -4.20
N ALA A 14 -7.58 -5.10 -4.44
CA ALA A 14 -7.79 -3.81 -5.10
C ALA A 14 -7.13 -2.65 -4.34
N HIS A 15 -7.07 -2.71 -3.01
CA HIS A 15 -6.37 -1.72 -2.20
C HIS A 15 -4.87 -1.70 -2.51
N TYR A 16 -4.23 -2.88 -2.54
CA TYR A 16 -2.80 -2.99 -2.83
C TYR A 16 -2.48 -2.54 -4.25
N ASP A 17 -3.26 -2.96 -5.24
CA ASP A 17 -3.03 -2.59 -6.64
C ASP A 17 -3.19 -1.08 -6.86
N TRP A 18 -4.16 -0.44 -6.17
CA TRP A 18 -4.30 1.01 -6.18
C TRP A 18 -3.10 1.71 -5.54
N CYS A 19 -2.66 1.26 -4.36
CA CYS A 19 -1.54 1.86 -3.64
C CYS A 19 -0.23 1.78 -4.41
N VAL A 20 0.09 0.62 -5.00
CA VAL A 20 1.30 0.42 -5.83
C VAL A 20 1.28 1.36 -7.04
N ARG A 21 0.12 1.55 -7.66
CA ARG A 21 -0.01 2.45 -8.82
C ARG A 21 0.03 3.93 -8.43
N LYS A 22 -0.51 4.29 -7.26
CA LYS A 22 -0.56 5.68 -6.77
C LYS A 22 0.79 6.16 -6.24
N TYR A 23 1.51 5.30 -5.53
CA TYR A 23 2.76 5.66 -4.86
C TYR A 23 3.88 4.69 -5.25
N ARG A 24 4.85 5.19 -6.03
CA ARG A 24 6.04 4.40 -6.45
C ARG A 24 6.86 3.86 -5.27
N SER A 25 6.81 4.54 -4.11
CA SER A 25 7.52 4.19 -2.88
C SER A 25 6.69 3.33 -1.90
N TYR A 26 5.55 2.81 -2.35
CA TYR A 26 4.66 1.98 -1.55
C TYR A 26 5.32 0.66 -1.14
N ARG A 27 5.16 0.30 0.13
CA ARG A 27 5.61 -0.98 0.70
C ARG A 27 4.37 -1.75 1.16
N PRO A 28 4.07 -2.91 0.54
CA PRO A 28 2.91 -3.71 0.95
C PRO A 28 3.05 -4.33 2.33
N ALA A 29 4.28 -4.61 2.77
CA ALA A 29 4.58 -5.28 4.03
C ALA A 29 4.01 -4.57 5.27
N ASP A 30 3.97 -3.24 5.23
CA ASP A 30 3.52 -2.38 6.34
C ASP A 30 2.41 -1.41 5.90
N ASN A 31 1.88 -1.58 4.68
CA ASN A 31 0.88 -0.70 4.06
C ASN A 31 1.27 0.80 4.11
N THR A 32 2.55 1.13 3.93
CA THR A 32 3.00 2.53 3.96
C THR A 32 3.64 2.98 2.65
N PHE A 33 3.68 4.29 2.42
CA PHE A 33 4.44 4.93 1.34
C PHE A 33 5.33 6.05 1.89
N GLN A 34 6.37 6.43 1.16
CA GLN A 34 7.25 7.53 1.51
C GLN A 34 6.80 8.80 0.76
N PRO A 35 6.29 9.84 1.45
CA PRO A 35 6.04 11.16 0.85
C PRO A 35 7.37 11.87 0.56
N TYR A 36 7.32 12.92 -0.26
CA TYR A 36 8.49 13.75 -0.60
C TYR A 36 9.17 14.35 0.63
N GLN A 37 8.42 14.58 1.71
CA GLN A 37 8.93 15.12 2.96
C GLN A 37 8.36 14.35 4.15
N GLY A 38 9.21 14.06 5.13
CA GLY A 38 8.82 13.47 6.41
C GLY A 38 8.88 11.93 6.44
N ARG A 39 8.17 11.35 7.40
CA ARG A 39 8.15 9.89 7.66
C ARG A 39 7.19 9.17 6.73
N ARG A 40 7.35 7.84 6.62
CA ARG A 40 6.41 6.97 5.91
C ARG A 40 5.00 7.13 6.46
N ARG A 41 4.00 7.15 5.58
CA ARG A 41 2.58 7.29 5.93
C ARG A 41 1.77 6.08 5.48
N PRO A 42 0.72 5.67 6.20
CA PRO A 42 -0.15 4.59 5.76
C PRO A 42 -0.85 4.95 4.44
N CYS A 43 -0.92 4.02 3.50
CA CYS A 43 -1.68 4.19 2.27
C CYS A 43 -3.17 4.00 2.55
N ARG A 44 -3.98 5.04 2.30
CA ARG A 44 -5.45 4.98 2.37
C ARG A 44 -6.02 4.94 0.97
N SER A 45 -6.49 3.78 0.53
CA SER A 45 -7.18 3.64 -0.77
C SER A 45 -8.70 3.65 -0.57
N PRO A 46 -9.48 3.90 -1.63
CA PRO A 46 -10.93 3.74 -1.60
C PRO A 46 -11.41 2.31 -1.30
N PHE A 47 -10.53 1.31 -1.41
CA PHE A 47 -10.84 -0.12 -1.24
C PHE A 47 -10.43 -0.64 0.13
N TRP A 48 -10.47 0.20 1.18
CA TRP A 48 -10.14 -0.20 2.57
C TRP A 48 -11.15 -1.18 3.20
N GLY A 49 -12.29 -1.39 2.53
CA GLY A 49 -13.33 -2.37 2.81
C GLY A 49 -14.00 -2.76 1.50
#